data_AF-A0A2G6BC30-F1
#
_entry.id   AF-A0A2G6BC30-F1
#
_cell.length_a   1.000
_cell.length_b   1.000
_cell.length_c   1.000
_cell.angle_alpha   90.00
_cell.angle_beta   90.00
_cell.angle_gamma   90.00
#
_symmetry.space_group_name_H-M   'P 1'
#
loop_
_entity.id
_entity.type
_entity.pdbx_description
1 polymer ?
#
loop_
_entity_poly.entity_id
_entity_poly.type
_entity_poly.pdbx_seq_one_letter_code
_entity_poly.pdbx_strand_id
1 'polypeptide(L)'
;MRKTAWILLIIMIILGIVFLGNRASQDAILSKDIHLALEQEEKQIDLTTMTSFEWDAVEVFGPYTTNEIIEDSMDIRFRGDNGGIDVLEDRFLLVFADEKNAVKTVVLSRKYGDFLIKDNKILLVE
;
A
#
# COMPACT_ATOMS: atom_id res chain seq x y z
N MET A 1 19.66 11.35 38.36
CA MET A 1 18.41 10.55 38.40
C MET A 1 17.26 11.19 37.64
N ARG A 2 16.80 12.43 37.97
CA ARG A 2 15.72 13.09 37.19
C ARG A 2 16.10 13.29 35.71
N LYS A 3 17.25 13.92 35.42
CA LYS A 3 17.65 14.22 34.03
C LYS A 3 17.88 12.97 33.16
N THR A 4 18.44 11.90 33.74
CA THR A 4 18.65 10.62 33.06
C THR A 4 17.33 9.91 32.75
N ALA A 5 16.35 9.98 33.65
CA ALA A 5 15.01 9.45 33.41
C ALA A 5 14.28 10.18 32.26
N TRP A 6 14.43 11.51 32.17
CA TRP A 6 13.85 12.30 31.07
C TRP A 6 14.46 11.96 29.70
N ILE A 7 15.78 11.75 29.64
CA ILE A 7 16.45 11.36 28.39
C ILE A 7 15.95 9.98 27.93
N LEU A 8 15.84 9.01 28.85
CA LEU A 8 15.31 7.69 28.53
C LEU A 8 13.85 7.73 28.06
N LEU A 9 13.02 8.59 28.66
CA LEU A 9 11.64 8.81 28.24
C LEU A 9 11.56 9.33 26.80
N ILE A 10 12.38 10.33 26.45
CA ILE A 10 12.41 10.90 25.10
C ILE A 10 12.86 9.85 24.08
N ILE A 11 13.88 9.05 24.39
CA ILE A 11 14.33 7.95 23.53
C ILE A 11 13.21 6.93 23.31
N MET A 12 12.50 6.56 24.37
CA MET A 12 11.38 5.62 24.29
C MET A 12 10.23 6.16 23.41
N ILE A 13 9.93 7.46 23.51
CA ILE A 13 8.92 8.13 22.66
C ILE A 13 9.34 8.12 21.19
N ILE A 14 10.61 8.46 20.89
CA ILE A 14 11.12 8.46 19.52
C ILE A 14 11.07 7.06 18.92
N LEU A 15 11.51 6.03 19.66
CA LEU A 15 11.44 4.65 19.21
C LEU A 15 10.00 4.17 18.98
N GLY A 16 9.06 4.58 19.83
CA GLY A 16 7.64 4.28 19.66
C GLY A 16 7.05 4.88 18.39
N ILE A 17 7.39 6.15 18.09
CA ILE A 17 6.94 6.84 16.87
C ILE A 17 7.50 6.15 15.62
N VAL A 18 8.79 5.79 15.60
CA VAL A 18 9.40 5.09 14.48
C VAL A 18 8.79 3.70 14.27
N PHE A 19 8.49 2.99 15.36
CA PHE A 19 7.92 1.64 15.26
C PHE A 19 6.47 1.64 14.75
N LEU A 20 5.66 2.62 15.17
CA LEU A 20 4.26 2.73 14.78
C LEU A 20 4.05 3.46 13.44
N GLY A 21 4.94 4.41 13.10
CA GLY A 21 4.79 5.27 11.92
C GLY A 21 5.04 4.57 10.58
N ASN A 22 5.78 3.45 10.58
CA ASN A 22 6.18 2.77 9.34
C ASN A 22 5.23 1.65 8.91
N ARG A 23 3.94 1.81 9.22
CA ARG A 23 2.90 0.82 8.88
C ARG A 23 2.03 1.38 7.75
N ALA A 24 1.98 0.69 6.61
CA ALA A 24 1.11 1.02 5.50
C ALA A 24 -0.35 1.02 5.96
N SER A 25 -1.03 2.13 5.70
CA SER A 25 -2.47 2.26 5.96
C SER A 25 -3.27 1.90 4.71
N GLN A 26 -4.37 1.17 4.87
CA GLN A 26 -5.30 0.92 3.79
C GLN A 26 -6.06 2.21 3.42
N ASP A 27 -6.07 2.57 2.15
CA ASP A 27 -6.71 3.77 1.62
C ASP A 27 -8.07 3.45 0.97
N ALA A 28 -9.11 3.50 1.79
CA ALA A 28 -10.47 3.21 1.34
C ALA A 28 -11.06 4.31 0.42
N ILE A 29 -10.54 5.54 0.50
CA ILE A 29 -10.99 6.65 -0.35
C ILE A 29 -10.46 6.42 -1.77
N LEU A 30 -9.15 6.18 -1.90
CA LEU A 30 -8.54 5.85 -3.19
C LEU A 30 -9.13 4.58 -3.79
N SER A 31 -9.41 3.56 -2.96
CA SER A 31 -10.13 2.37 -3.41
C SER A 31 -11.45 2.75 -4.07
N LYS A 32 -12.29 3.53 -3.38
CA LYS A 32 -13.59 3.97 -3.91
C LYS A 32 -13.43 4.77 -5.20
N ASP A 33 -12.47 5.68 -5.27
CA ASP A 33 -12.27 6.54 -6.44
C ASP A 33 -11.83 5.74 -7.67
N ILE A 34 -10.93 4.78 -7.49
CA ILE A 34 -10.57 3.81 -8.55
C ILE A 34 -11.80 3.00 -8.98
N HIS A 35 -12.58 2.47 -8.04
CA HIS A 35 -13.79 1.70 -8.38
C HIS A 35 -14.81 2.53 -9.17
N LEU A 36 -14.96 3.83 -8.86
CA LEU A 36 -15.84 4.73 -9.61
C LEU A 36 -15.35 4.98 -11.04
N ALA A 37 -14.03 5.11 -11.25
CA ALA A 37 -13.45 5.21 -12.58
C ALA A 37 -13.66 3.92 -13.38
N LEU A 38 -13.47 2.75 -12.76
CA LEU A 38 -13.72 1.45 -13.38
C LEU A 38 -15.20 1.22 -13.73
N GLU A 39 -16.13 1.71 -12.91
CA GLU A 39 -17.56 1.70 -13.21
C GLU A 39 -17.93 2.58 -14.41
N GLN A 40 -17.08 3.56 -14.75
CA GLN A 40 -17.19 4.38 -15.96
C GLN A 40 -16.44 3.78 -17.15
N GLU A 41 -16.07 2.49 -17.07
CA GLU A 41 -15.36 1.73 -18.09
C GLU A 41 -13.95 2.26 -18.42
N GLU A 42 -13.33 3.01 -17.50
CA GLU A 42 -11.94 3.41 -17.63
C GLU A 42 -11.02 2.18 -17.48
N LYS A 43 -10.25 1.87 -18.53
CA LYS A 43 -9.28 0.76 -18.53
C LYS A 43 -7.86 1.17 -18.15
N GLN A 44 -7.64 2.48 -18.01
CA GLN A 44 -6.35 3.11 -17.81
C GLN A 44 -6.51 4.24 -16.82
N ILE A 45 -5.93 4.08 -15.64
CA ILE A 45 -6.04 5.04 -14.54
C ILE A 45 -4.64 5.54 -14.18
N ASP A 46 -4.43 6.86 -14.23
CA ASP A 46 -3.17 7.48 -13.80
C ASP A 46 -3.19 7.74 -12.28
N LEU A 47 -2.49 6.89 -11.52
CA LEU A 47 -2.45 6.94 -10.07
C LEU A 47 -1.81 8.22 -9.52
N THR A 48 -0.98 8.92 -10.32
CA THR A 48 -0.39 10.21 -9.90
C THR A 48 -1.43 11.32 -9.79
N THR A 49 -2.56 11.19 -10.48
CA THR A 49 -3.65 12.16 -10.43
C THR A 49 -4.66 11.89 -9.32
N MET A 50 -4.64 10.67 -8.76
CA MET A 50 -5.56 10.22 -7.70
C MET A 50 -4.92 10.15 -6.31
N THR A 51 -3.59 10.27 -6.23
CA THR A 51 -2.83 10.21 -4.98
C THR A 51 -2.40 11.61 -4.53
N SER A 52 -2.31 11.82 -3.21
CA SER A 52 -1.85 13.08 -2.60
C SER A 52 -0.69 12.87 -1.61
N PHE A 53 -0.16 11.66 -1.56
CA PHE A 53 0.95 11.25 -0.70
C PHE A 53 2.18 10.93 -1.56
N GLU A 54 3.36 10.99 -0.96
CA GLU A 54 4.61 10.64 -1.62
C GLU A 54 4.76 9.12 -1.74
N TRP A 55 5.22 8.67 -2.90
CA TRP A 55 5.56 7.28 -3.19
C TRP A 55 6.52 7.24 -4.39
N ASP A 56 7.42 6.26 -4.41
CA ASP A 56 8.40 6.06 -5.48
C ASP A 56 8.21 4.74 -6.23
N ALA A 57 7.44 3.81 -5.68
CA ALA A 57 7.11 2.53 -6.29
C ALA A 57 5.64 2.14 -6.05
N VAL A 58 5.03 1.51 -7.06
CA VAL A 58 3.69 0.92 -6.95
C VAL A 58 3.63 -0.40 -7.70
N GLU A 59 3.04 -1.41 -7.08
CA GLU A 59 2.82 -2.73 -7.68
C GLU A 59 1.44 -3.27 -7.28
N VAL A 60 0.86 -4.14 -8.12
CA VAL A 60 -0.43 -4.78 -7.86
C VAL A 60 -0.24 -6.28 -7.69
N PHE A 61 -0.83 -6.81 -6.61
CA PHE A 61 -0.73 -8.21 -6.23
C PHE A 61 -2.10 -8.88 -6.27
N GLY A 62 -2.15 -10.06 -6.87
CA GLY A 62 -3.36 -10.86 -6.93
C GLY A 62 -3.58 -11.73 -5.70
N PRO A 63 -4.69 -12.50 -5.70
CA PRO A 63 -4.94 -13.52 -4.71
C PRO A 63 -3.76 -14.46 -4.44
N TYR A 64 -3.73 -14.99 -3.22
CA TYR A 64 -2.73 -15.90 -2.67
C TYR A 64 -1.31 -15.33 -2.61
N THR A 65 -1.19 -14.00 -2.49
CA THR A 65 0.09 -13.33 -2.27
C THR A 65 0.28 -13.07 -0.77
N THR A 66 1.35 -13.63 -0.19
CA THR A 66 1.71 -13.38 1.21
C THR A 66 2.51 -12.08 1.35
N ASN A 67 2.65 -11.58 2.58
CA ASN A 67 3.46 -10.39 2.84
C ASN A 67 4.92 -10.58 2.40
N GLU A 68 5.48 -11.77 2.59
CA GLU A 68 6.86 -12.08 2.20
C GLU A 68 7.04 -11.96 0.69
N ILE A 69 6.06 -12.39 -0.12
CA ILE A 69 6.11 -12.23 -1.58
C ILE A 69 6.08 -10.75 -1.98
N ILE A 70 5.27 -9.93 -1.29
CA ILE A 70 5.22 -8.47 -1.53
C ILE A 70 6.58 -7.83 -1.19
N GLU A 71 7.14 -8.18 -0.04
CA GLU A 71 8.46 -7.68 0.42
C GLU A 71 9.56 -8.04 -0.58
N ASP A 72 9.62 -9.30 -1.01
CA ASP A 72 10.62 -9.81 -1.93
C ASP A 72 10.48 -9.20 -3.34
N SER A 73 9.25 -9.00 -3.83
CA SER A 73 8.98 -8.45 -5.17
C SER A 73 9.42 -6.99 -5.29
N MET A 74 9.09 -6.17 -4.29
CA MET A 74 9.36 -4.73 -4.31
C MET A 74 10.69 -4.37 -3.63
N ASP A 75 11.36 -5.31 -2.96
CA ASP A 75 12.54 -5.08 -2.11
C ASP A 75 12.23 -4.01 -1.03
N ILE A 76 11.11 -4.18 -0.33
CA ILE A 76 10.60 -3.28 0.73
C ILE A 76 10.29 -4.04 2.03
N ARG A 77 10.07 -3.29 3.11
CA ARG A 77 9.40 -3.77 4.31
C ARG A 77 7.91 -3.54 4.20
N PHE A 78 7.12 -4.60 4.30
CA PHE A 78 5.67 -4.55 4.26
C PHE A 78 5.12 -4.77 5.67
N ARG A 79 4.79 -3.66 6.32
CA ARG A 79 4.06 -3.68 7.59
C ARG A 79 2.71 -3.06 7.32
N GLY A 80 1.67 -3.86 7.22
CA GLY A 80 0.37 -3.33 6.81
C GLY A 80 -0.73 -4.37 6.88
N ASP A 81 -1.91 -3.94 6.48
CA ASP A 81 -2.97 -4.86 6.11
C ASP A 81 -2.80 -5.21 4.62
N ASN A 82 -2.69 -6.50 4.32
CA ASN A 82 -2.64 -7.01 2.93
C ASN A 82 -4.05 -7.14 2.33
N GLY A 83 -5.10 -6.68 3.01
CA GLY A 83 -6.48 -6.76 2.54
C GLY A 83 -7.04 -8.18 2.53
N GLY A 84 -6.33 -9.14 3.12
CA GLY A 84 -6.66 -10.56 3.15
C GLY A 84 -6.35 -11.32 1.84
N ILE A 85 -5.53 -10.75 0.94
CA ILE A 85 -5.24 -11.38 -0.35
C ILE A 85 -4.44 -12.67 -0.24
N ASP A 86 -3.83 -12.97 0.91
CA ASP A 86 -3.17 -14.24 1.18
C ASP A 86 -4.15 -15.43 1.23
N VAL A 87 -5.44 -15.15 1.45
CA VAL A 87 -6.50 -16.17 1.55
C VAL A 87 -7.65 -15.93 0.56
N LEU A 88 -7.99 -14.67 0.27
CA LEU A 88 -9.16 -14.29 -0.52
C LEU A 88 -8.86 -14.26 -2.03
N GLU A 89 -9.78 -14.80 -2.81
CA GLU A 89 -9.69 -14.88 -4.28
C GLU A 89 -10.41 -13.76 -5.05
N ASP A 90 -11.15 -12.91 -4.33
CA ASP A 90 -12.10 -11.94 -4.86
C ASP A 90 -11.51 -10.54 -5.09
N ARG A 91 -10.23 -10.35 -4.79
CA ARG A 91 -9.60 -9.02 -4.75
C ARG A 91 -8.11 -9.05 -5.06
N PHE A 92 -7.63 -7.89 -5.47
CA PHE A 92 -6.22 -7.55 -5.61
C PHE A 92 -5.84 -6.52 -4.54
N LEU A 93 -4.53 -6.38 -4.30
CA LEU A 93 -3.96 -5.35 -3.46
C LEU A 93 -2.99 -4.51 -4.28
N LEU A 94 -3.27 -3.22 -4.40
CA LEU A 94 -2.31 -2.24 -4.88
C LEU A 94 -1.47 -1.77 -3.70
N VAL A 95 -0.15 -1.84 -3.82
CA VAL A 95 0.80 -1.48 -2.77
C VAL A 95 1.65 -0.32 -3.26
N PHE A 96 1.60 0.79 -2.54
CA PHE A 96 2.49 1.94 -2.73
C PHE A 96 3.61 1.89 -1.71
N ALA A 97 4.83 2.12 -2.16
CA ALA A 97 6.01 2.20 -1.34
C ALA A 97 6.72 3.54 -1.53
N ASP A 98 7.44 3.92 -0.47
CA ASP A 98 8.38 5.03 -0.46
C ASP A 98 9.70 4.52 0.13
N GLU A 99 10.77 4.65 -0.65
CA GLU A 99 12.10 4.10 -0.40
C GLU A 99 12.11 2.57 -0.17
N LYS A 100 11.96 2.16 1.09
CA LYS A 100 12.08 0.77 1.55
C LYS A 100 10.90 0.33 2.40
N ASN A 101 9.80 1.08 2.39
CA ASN A 101 8.64 0.76 3.22
C ASN A 101 7.35 0.98 2.44
N ALA A 102 6.39 0.08 2.64
CA ALA A 102 5.03 0.30 2.17
C ALA A 102 4.39 1.48 2.93
N VAL A 103 3.78 2.41 2.20
CA VAL A 103 3.13 3.61 2.75
C VAL A 103 1.60 3.52 2.69
N LYS A 104 1.06 2.96 1.61
CA LYS A 104 -0.37 2.83 1.37
C LYS A 104 -0.71 1.51 0.70
N THR A 105 -1.86 0.95 1.05
CA THR A 105 -2.44 -0.19 0.33
C THR A 105 -3.86 0.13 -0.12
N VAL A 106 -4.28 -0.43 -1.26
CA VAL A 106 -5.63 -0.25 -1.79
C VAL A 106 -6.17 -1.59 -2.22
N VAL A 107 -7.31 -1.98 -1.65
CA VAL A 107 -8.01 -3.19 -2.07
C VAL A 107 -8.81 -2.89 -3.33
N LEU A 108 -8.63 -3.73 -4.36
CA LEU A 108 -9.32 -3.63 -5.64
C LEU A 108 -10.17 -4.88 -5.86
N SER A 109 -11.44 -4.72 -6.24
CA SER A 109 -12.30 -5.87 -6.53
C SER A 109 -11.90 -6.52 -7.86
N ARG A 110 -11.77 -7.84 -7.87
CA ARG A 110 -11.49 -8.63 -9.08
C ARG A 110 -12.64 -8.60 -10.10
N LYS A 111 -13.82 -8.10 -9.72
CA LYS A 111 -15.00 -8.04 -10.62
C LYS A 111 -14.77 -7.20 -11.89
N TYR A 112 -13.78 -6.31 -11.89
CA TYR A 112 -13.49 -5.45 -13.05
C TYR A 112 -12.48 -6.06 -14.04
N GLY A 113 -11.77 -7.11 -13.66
CA GLY A 113 -10.73 -7.74 -14.48
C GLY A 113 -9.47 -8.05 -13.68
N ASP A 114 -8.44 -8.46 -14.40
CA ASP A 114 -7.09 -8.56 -13.85
C ASP A 114 -6.36 -7.22 -14.01
N PHE A 115 -5.48 -6.91 -13.07
CA PHE A 115 -4.83 -5.61 -12.98
C PHE A 115 -3.34 -5.70 -13.25
N LEU A 116 -2.77 -4.67 -13.89
CA LEU A 116 -1.34 -4.54 -14.14
C LEU A 116 -0.87 -3.11 -13.88
N ILE A 117 0.38 -2.94 -13.45
CA ILE A 117 1.03 -1.64 -13.36
C ILE A 117 1.95 -1.44 -14.55
N LYS A 118 1.78 -0.29 -15.22
CA LYS A 118 2.65 0.17 -16.30
C LYS A 118 3.35 1.46 -15.92
N ASP A 119 4.64 1.53 -16.27
CA ASP A 119 5.50 2.70 -16.08
C ASP A 119 5.50 3.25 -14.63
N ASN A 120 5.29 2.36 -13.64
CA ASN A 120 5.21 2.69 -12.22
C ASN A 120 4.19 3.78 -11.88
N LYS A 121 3.07 3.86 -12.63
CA LYS A 121 2.06 4.93 -12.41
C LYS A 121 0.68 4.66 -12.99
N ILE A 122 0.60 3.88 -14.08
CA ILE A 122 -0.67 3.61 -14.75
C ILE A 122 -1.18 2.25 -14.30
N LEU A 123 -2.39 2.22 -13.73
CA LEU A 123 -3.15 1.01 -13.50
C LEU A 123 -3.92 0.64 -14.77
N LEU A 124 -3.64 -0.55 -15.29
CA LEU A 124 -4.33 -1.16 -16.43
C LEU A 124 -5.30 -2.23 -15.97
N VAL A 125 -6.40 -2.37 -16.70
CA VAL A 125 -7.37 -3.46 -16.53
C VAL A 125 -7.46 -4.27 -17.81
N GLU A 126 -7.23 -5.58 -17.69
CA GLU A 126 -7.32 -6.56 -18.79
C GLU A 126 -8.68 -7.26 -18.84
#